data_AF-A0A9D1IH16-F1
#
_entry.id   AF-A0A9D1IH16-F1
#
_cell.length_a   1.000
_cell.length_b   1.000
_cell.length_c   1.000
_cell.angle_alpha   90.00
_cell.angle_beta   90.00
_cell.angle_gamma   90.00
#
_symmetry.space_group_name_H-M   'P 1'
#
loop_
_entity.id
_entity.type
_entity.pdbx_description
1 polymer ?
#
loop_
_entity_poly.entity_id
_entity_poly.type
_entity_poly.pdbx_seq_one_letter_code
_entity_poly.pdbx_strand_id
1 'polypeptide(L)'
;MKGKLLVALLGSFAASVAMADVSSVLTVDIQGPGGHSNGAYGNTNAVHAGARAIMEIEKAIPSQKQCVVSGFNGGNSVNSIAADGHFKVSLNAKDEKELATLKQKVEEAVKKGVDAENAFRGVKPGQLTGGVPAEVRFTIK
;
A
#
# COMPACT_ATOMS: atom_id res chain seq x y z
N MET A 1 -53.04 -46.01 24.11
CA MET A 1 -51.61 -45.79 24.42
C MET A 1 -51.18 -44.48 23.79
N LYS A 2 -50.59 -43.60 24.61
CA LYS A 2 -50.32 -42.18 24.34
C LYS A 2 -48.99 -42.04 23.56
N GLY A 3 -49.00 -41.50 22.36
CA GLY A 3 -47.80 -41.05 21.63
C GLY A 3 -47.69 -39.53 21.74
N LYS A 4 -46.64 -39.04 22.39
CA LYS A 4 -46.41 -37.61 22.68
C LYS A 4 -46.09 -36.83 21.41
N LEU A 5 -46.85 -35.78 21.15
CA LEU A 5 -46.49 -34.69 20.23
C LEU A 5 -45.47 -33.79 20.94
N LEU A 6 -44.22 -33.74 20.46
CA LEU A 6 -43.24 -32.74 20.88
C LEU A 6 -43.13 -31.69 19.78
N VAL A 7 -43.83 -30.58 19.97
CA VAL A 7 -43.62 -29.33 19.23
C VAL A 7 -42.50 -28.58 19.95
N ALA A 8 -41.32 -28.48 19.34
CA ALA A 8 -40.28 -27.57 19.78
C ALA A 8 -40.44 -26.25 19.00
N LEU A 9 -40.96 -25.24 19.70
CA LEU A 9 -41.10 -23.86 19.25
C LEU A 9 -39.72 -23.15 19.28
N LEU A 10 -39.44 -22.40 18.21
CA LEU A 10 -38.73 -21.11 18.20
C LEU A 10 -37.28 -21.08 18.73
N GLY A 11 -36.33 -21.32 17.84
CA GLY A 11 -35.03 -20.65 17.87
C GLY A 11 -35.03 -19.56 16.80
N SER A 12 -35.28 -18.31 17.20
CA SER A 12 -35.16 -17.14 16.33
C SER A 12 -33.73 -17.05 15.78
N PHE A 13 -33.51 -17.49 14.54
CA PHE A 13 -32.34 -17.06 13.80
C PHE A 13 -32.58 -15.59 13.44
N ALA A 14 -32.08 -14.69 14.28
CA ALA A 14 -31.88 -13.32 13.86
C ALA A 14 -30.96 -13.39 12.63
N ALA A 15 -31.53 -13.16 11.45
CA ALA A 15 -30.75 -12.89 10.26
C ALA A 15 -30.02 -11.57 10.54
N SER A 16 -28.83 -11.66 11.12
CA SER A 16 -27.86 -10.59 11.08
C SER A 16 -27.69 -10.30 9.60
N VAL A 17 -28.19 -9.15 9.15
CA VAL A 17 -27.86 -8.63 7.83
C VAL A 17 -26.35 -8.45 7.86
N ALA A 18 -25.61 -9.42 7.33
CA ALA A 18 -24.20 -9.24 7.06
C ALA A 18 -24.13 -8.13 6.02
N MET A 19 -23.79 -6.92 6.45
CA MET A 19 -23.30 -5.90 5.54
C MET A 19 -22.11 -6.55 4.84
N ALA A 20 -22.17 -6.70 3.52
CA ALA A 20 -21.08 -7.27 2.77
C ALA A 20 -19.89 -6.32 2.87
N ASP A 21 -18.82 -6.75 3.52
CA ASP A 21 -17.57 -6.00 3.55
C ASP A 21 -17.12 -5.74 2.10
N VAL A 22 -16.70 -4.51 1.83
CA VAL A 22 -16.17 -4.09 0.54
C VAL A 22 -14.65 -4.21 0.58
N SER A 23 -14.06 -4.85 -0.43
CA SER A 23 -12.60 -5.00 -0.54
C SER A 23 -12.06 -4.41 -1.84
N SER A 24 -10.81 -3.94 -1.79
CA SER A 24 -10.10 -3.39 -2.94
C SER A 24 -8.61 -3.65 -2.81
N VAL A 25 -7.93 -3.90 -3.93
CA VAL A 25 -6.48 -4.03 -3.97
C VAL A 25 -5.92 -2.86 -4.75
N LEU A 26 -5.08 -2.07 -4.11
CA LEU A 26 -4.31 -1.00 -4.75
C LEU A 26 -2.94 -1.54 -5.15
N THR A 27 -2.48 -1.17 -6.35
CA THR A 27 -1.10 -1.42 -6.78
C THR A 27 -0.33 -0.12 -6.76
N VAL A 28 0.77 -0.08 -6.01
CA VAL A 28 1.67 1.07 -5.92
C VAL A 28 2.90 0.79 -6.75
N ASP A 29 3.13 1.62 -7.76
CA ASP A 29 4.32 1.60 -8.62
C ASP A 29 5.17 2.84 -8.30
N ILE A 30 6.45 2.66 -8.00
CA ILE A 30 7.43 3.72 -7.73
C ILE A 30 8.52 3.65 -8.79
N GLN A 31 8.89 4.82 -9.34
CA GLN A 31 9.90 4.97 -10.38
C GLN A 31 10.90 6.06 -9.97
N GLY A 32 12.18 5.80 -10.16
CA GLY A 32 13.28 6.73 -9.91
C GLY A 32 14.37 6.63 -10.99
N PRO A 33 15.46 7.41 -10.86
CA PRO A 33 16.50 7.50 -11.89
C PRO A 33 17.36 6.24 -12.02
N GLY A 34 17.45 5.43 -10.96
CA GLY A 34 18.36 4.27 -10.91
C GLY A 34 19.83 4.67 -11.04
N GLY A 35 20.63 3.76 -11.60
CA GLY A 35 22.05 3.99 -11.93
C GLY A 35 23.00 3.00 -11.28
N HIS A 36 24.26 2.99 -11.74
CA HIS A 36 25.30 2.13 -11.18
C HIS A 36 25.61 2.56 -9.74
N SER A 37 25.50 1.66 -8.77
CA SER A 37 25.59 1.96 -7.32
C SER A 37 26.81 2.79 -6.91
N ASN A 38 27.99 2.49 -7.48
CA ASN A 38 29.22 3.25 -7.23
C ASN A 38 29.21 4.66 -7.84
N GLY A 39 28.95 4.78 -9.15
CA GLY A 39 29.04 6.06 -9.88
C GLY A 39 27.83 6.97 -9.72
N ALA A 40 26.68 6.41 -9.37
CA ALA A 40 25.41 7.11 -9.16
C ALA A 40 25.07 7.26 -7.66
N TYR A 41 26.07 7.10 -6.78
CA TYR A 41 25.89 7.26 -5.35
C TYR A 41 25.24 8.61 -5.03
N GLY A 42 24.18 8.59 -4.21
CA GLY A 42 23.40 9.77 -3.87
C GLY A 42 22.06 9.87 -4.59
N ASN A 43 21.83 9.10 -5.67
CA ASN A 43 20.51 9.03 -6.29
C ASN A 43 19.46 8.44 -5.35
N THR A 44 18.19 8.82 -5.57
CA THR A 44 17.04 8.22 -4.91
C THR A 44 16.86 6.77 -5.34
N ASN A 45 16.40 5.95 -4.39
CA ASN A 45 16.17 4.53 -4.59
C ASN A 45 14.67 4.21 -4.46
N ALA A 46 14.05 3.67 -5.51
CA ALA A 46 12.62 3.39 -5.56
C ALA A 46 12.18 2.33 -4.53
N VAL A 47 13.01 1.31 -4.27
CA VAL A 47 12.74 0.30 -3.23
C VAL A 47 12.80 0.94 -1.85
N HIS A 48 13.76 1.82 -1.58
CA HIS A 48 13.81 2.51 -0.28
C HIS A 48 12.59 3.42 -0.07
N ALA A 49 12.16 4.14 -1.11
CA ALA A 49 10.92 4.93 -1.07
C ALA A 49 9.70 4.05 -0.79
N GLY A 50 9.60 2.87 -1.41
CA GLY A 50 8.57 1.88 -1.14
C GLY A 50 8.57 1.41 0.31
N ALA A 51 9.74 1.06 0.86
CA ALA A 51 9.85 0.67 2.26
C ALA A 51 9.38 1.78 3.21
N ARG A 52 9.77 3.04 2.96
CA ARG A 52 9.30 4.19 3.74
C ARG A 52 7.79 4.35 3.65
N ALA A 53 7.21 4.22 2.46
CA ALA A 53 5.76 4.28 2.24
C ALA A 53 5.02 3.19 3.03
N ILE A 54 5.50 1.94 2.99
CA ILE A 54 4.90 0.82 3.74
C ILE A 54 4.89 1.11 5.24
N MET A 55 5.97 1.66 5.79
CA MET A 55 6.03 2.03 7.21
C MET A 55 5.05 3.16 7.57
N GLU A 56 4.77 4.09 6.65
CA GLU A 56 3.74 5.10 6.87
C GLU A 56 2.32 4.54 6.73
N ILE A 57 2.09 3.57 5.84
CA ILE A 57 0.79 2.88 5.70
C ILE A 57 0.46 2.13 7.01
N GLU A 58 1.41 1.39 7.56
CA GLU A 58 1.24 0.67 8.84
C GLU A 58 0.86 1.62 9.99
N LYS A 59 1.47 2.82 10.04
CA LYS A 59 1.12 3.84 11.03
C LYS A 59 -0.29 4.41 10.81
N ALA A 60 -0.70 4.60 9.56
CA ALA A 60 -2.00 5.19 9.21
C ALA A 60 -3.17 4.20 9.37
N ILE A 61 -2.93 2.91 9.13
CA ILE A 61 -3.91 1.82 9.18
C ILE A 61 -3.26 0.59 9.86
N PRO A 62 -3.15 0.57 11.20
CA PRO A 62 -2.46 -0.51 11.92
C PRO A 62 -3.24 -1.83 11.99
N SER A 63 -4.51 -1.83 11.57
CA SER A 63 -5.35 -3.03 11.64
C SER A 63 -5.12 -3.92 10.42
N GLN A 64 -4.50 -5.07 10.62
CA GLN A 64 -4.34 -6.10 9.57
C GLN A 64 -5.66 -6.67 9.04
N LYS A 65 -6.79 -6.44 9.74
CA LYS A 65 -8.12 -6.77 9.22
C LYS A 65 -8.54 -5.81 8.09
N GLN A 66 -8.08 -4.57 8.15
CA GLN A 66 -8.45 -3.51 7.21
C GLN A 66 -7.40 -3.28 6.12
N CYS A 67 -6.11 -3.52 6.41
CA CYS A 67 -5.03 -3.23 5.49
C CYS A 67 -3.92 -4.28 5.59
N VAL A 68 -3.55 -4.88 4.45
CA VAL A 68 -2.41 -5.79 4.34
C VAL A 68 -1.56 -5.38 3.15
N VAL A 69 -0.27 -5.13 3.40
CA VAL A 69 0.71 -4.92 2.34
C VAL A 69 1.31 -6.26 1.92
N SER A 70 1.44 -6.49 0.61
CA SER A 70 2.01 -7.72 0.07
C SER A 70 2.74 -7.48 -1.25
N GLY A 71 3.54 -8.46 -1.69
CA GLY A 71 4.18 -8.44 -3.01
C GLY A 71 5.15 -7.28 -3.21
N PHE A 72 5.94 -6.94 -2.20
CA PHE A 72 6.95 -5.89 -2.27
C PHE A 72 8.19 -6.39 -3.01
N ASN A 73 8.45 -5.88 -4.21
CA ASN A 73 9.67 -6.15 -4.97
C ASN A 73 10.17 -4.89 -5.70
N GLY A 74 11.33 -5.00 -6.33
CA GLY A 74 11.91 -3.95 -7.17
C GLY A 74 13.43 -4.07 -7.26
N GLY A 75 14.00 -3.35 -8.24
CA GLY A 75 15.43 -3.41 -8.52
C GLY A 75 15.82 -4.62 -9.37
N ASN A 76 16.98 -4.50 -10.03
CA ASN A 76 17.43 -5.47 -11.05
C ASN A 76 18.72 -6.21 -10.66
N SER A 77 19.66 -5.53 -10.02
CA SER A 77 20.96 -6.10 -9.66
C SER A 77 21.48 -5.45 -8.38
N VAL A 78 22.26 -6.21 -7.61
CA VAL A 78 22.93 -5.74 -6.37
C VAL A 78 23.86 -4.54 -6.61
N ASN A 79 24.36 -4.40 -7.84
CA ASN A 79 25.28 -3.31 -8.21
C ASN A 79 24.56 -2.07 -8.76
N SER A 80 23.24 -2.01 -8.65
CA SER A 80 22.42 -0.92 -9.20
C SER A 80 21.52 -0.30 -8.13
N ILE A 81 21.35 1.02 -8.19
CA ILE A 81 20.29 1.71 -7.45
C ILE A 81 18.96 1.34 -8.11
N ALA A 82 17.98 0.94 -7.31
CA ALA A 82 16.70 0.48 -7.84
C ALA A 82 15.95 1.63 -8.52
N ALA A 83 15.70 1.48 -9.82
CA ALA A 83 14.91 2.41 -10.62
C ALA A 83 13.41 2.19 -10.41
N ASP A 84 13.01 0.99 -10.01
CA ASP A 84 11.62 0.61 -9.78
C ASP A 84 11.42 -0.01 -8.39
N GLY A 85 10.21 0.16 -7.87
CA GLY A 85 9.73 -0.52 -6.68
C GLY A 85 8.22 -0.67 -6.77
N HIS A 86 7.67 -1.80 -6.36
CA HIS A 86 6.24 -2.06 -6.44
C HIS A 86 5.76 -2.87 -5.26
N PHE A 87 4.52 -2.62 -4.84
CA PHE A 87 3.83 -3.42 -3.83
C PHE A 87 2.32 -3.30 -3.98
N LYS A 88 1.60 -4.20 -3.31
CA LYS A 88 0.13 -4.21 -3.29
C LYS A 88 -0.37 -3.89 -1.88
N VAL A 89 -1.50 -3.18 -1.82
CA VAL A 89 -2.20 -2.89 -0.58
C VAL A 89 -3.62 -3.41 -0.69
N SER A 90 -3.92 -4.48 0.06
CA SER A 90 -5.26 -5.06 0.14
C SER A 90 -6.02 -4.36 1.26
N LEU A 91 -7.18 -3.80 0.93
CA LEU A 91 -8.05 -3.07 1.85
C LEU A 91 -9.36 -3.82 2.04
N ASN A 92 -9.86 -3.87 3.28
CA ASN A 92 -11.20 -4.32 3.62
C ASN A 92 -11.90 -3.26 4.48
N ALA A 93 -13.12 -2.92 4.11
CA ALA A 93 -13.94 -1.89 4.75
C ALA A 93 -15.38 -2.38 4.90
N LYS A 94 -16.12 -1.82 5.85
CA LYS A 94 -17.53 -2.19 6.08
C LYS A 94 -18.49 -1.58 5.04
N ASP A 95 -18.07 -0.51 4.36
CA ASP A 95 -18.84 0.22 3.37
C ASP A 95 -17.91 1.03 2.43
N GLU A 96 -18.47 1.55 1.33
CA GLU A 96 -17.74 2.34 0.33
C GLU A 96 -17.14 3.65 0.86
N LYS A 97 -17.76 4.24 1.89
CA LYS A 97 -17.29 5.50 2.48
C LYS A 97 -16.03 5.26 3.32
N GLU A 98 -16.01 4.19 4.10
CA GLU A 98 -14.81 3.75 4.80
C GLU A 98 -13.73 3.32 3.81
N LEU A 99 -14.08 2.61 2.74
CA LEU A 99 -13.10 2.23 1.71
C LEU A 99 -12.42 3.46 1.09
N ALA A 100 -13.19 4.50 0.73
CA ALA A 100 -12.64 5.75 0.21
C ALA A 100 -11.68 6.42 1.21
N THR A 101 -12.03 6.39 2.51
CA THR A 101 -11.18 6.91 3.58
C THR A 101 -9.86 6.12 3.70
N LEU A 102 -9.92 4.78 3.60
CA LEU A 102 -8.73 3.92 3.63
C LEU A 102 -7.84 4.17 2.41
N LYS A 103 -8.42 4.31 1.21
CA LYS A 103 -7.67 4.64 -0.02
C LYS A 103 -6.93 5.97 0.11
N GLN A 104 -7.59 7.00 0.63
CA GLN A 104 -6.95 8.30 0.87
C GLN A 104 -5.78 8.19 1.86
N LYS A 105 -5.96 7.45 2.97
CA LYS A 105 -4.86 7.21 3.92
C LYS A 105 -3.67 6.51 3.28
N VAL A 106 -3.91 5.53 2.41
CA VAL A 106 -2.83 4.86 1.66
C VAL A 106 -2.13 5.86 0.74
N GLU A 107 -2.87 6.67 -0.01
CA GLU A 107 -2.28 7.67 -0.92
C GLU A 107 -1.41 8.69 -0.18
N GLU A 108 -1.90 9.25 0.93
CA GLU A 108 -1.16 10.19 1.77
C GLU A 108 0.11 9.56 2.37
N ALA A 109 0.00 8.32 2.83
CA ALA A 109 1.14 7.57 3.39
C ALA A 109 2.20 7.25 2.32
N VAL A 110 1.77 6.83 1.12
CA VAL A 110 2.67 6.60 -0.02
C VAL A 110 3.39 7.88 -0.38
N LYS A 111 2.65 8.99 -0.51
CA LYS A 111 3.22 10.31 -0.80
C LYS A 111 4.29 10.68 0.24
N LYS A 112 3.97 10.55 1.52
CA LYS A 112 4.89 10.86 2.62
C LYS A 112 6.16 10.01 2.58
N GLY A 113 6.05 8.71 2.26
CA GLY A 113 7.20 7.82 2.11
C GLY A 113 8.11 8.20 0.94
N VAL A 114 7.52 8.54 -0.20
CA VAL A 114 8.24 8.98 -1.40
C VAL A 114 8.92 10.33 -1.19
N ASP A 115 8.19 11.31 -0.63
CA ASP A 115 8.72 12.62 -0.28
C ASP A 115 9.92 12.49 0.70
N ALA A 116 9.85 11.55 1.65
CA ALA A 116 10.92 11.31 2.60
C ALA A 116 12.21 10.78 1.93
N GLU A 117 12.12 9.93 0.91
CA GLU A 117 13.31 9.50 0.15
C GLU A 117 13.88 10.64 -0.69
N ASN A 118 13.02 11.41 -1.37
CA ASN A 118 13.43 12.59 -2.14
C ASN A 118 14.15 13.61 -1.25
N ALA A 119 13.59 13.89 -0.06
CA ALA A 119 14.19 14.79 0.92
C ALA A 119 15.50 14.23 1.49
N PHE A 120 15.56 12.93 1.80
CA PHE A 120 16.77 12.27 2.30
C PHE A 120 17.94 12.37 1.31
N ARG A 121 17.66 12.33 0.00
CA ARG A 121 18.66 12.51 -1.05
C ARG A 121 18.86 13.97 -1.49
N GLY A 122 18.13 14.91 -0.89
CA GLY A 122 18.24 16.33 -1.21
C GLY A 122 17.84 16.67 -2.64
N VAL A 123 16.92 15.90 -3.24
CA VAL A 123 16.44 16.15 -4.60
C VAL A 123 15.66 17.46 -4.65
N LYS A 124 16.00 18.30 -5.63
CA LYS A 124 15.29 19.55 -5.89
C LYS A 124 14.22 19.34 -6.98
N PRO A 125 13.08 20.06 -6.93
CA PRO A 125 12.09 20.03 -8.00
C PRO A 125 12.72 20.30 -9.37
N GLY A 126 12.42 19.44 -10.35
CA GLY A 126 12.95 19.54 -11.71
C GLY A 126 14.42 19.12 -11.87
N GLN A 127 15.09 18.65 -10.82
CA GLN A 127 16.45 18.14 -10.93
C GLN A 127 16.49 16.89 -11.82
N LEU A 128 17.50 16.83 -12.69
CA LEU A 128 17.75 15.68 -13.55
C LEU A 128 19.03 14.97 -13.11
N THR A 129 19.06 13.65 -13.29
CA THR A 129 20.26 12.82 -13.22
C THR A 129 20.39 12.03 -14.51
N GLY A 130 21.46 12.24 -15.28
CA GLY A 130 21.64 11.56 -16.56
C GLY A 130 20.51 11.83 -17.58
N GLY A 131 19.85 12.99 -17.49
CA GLY A 131 18.74 13.37 -18.37
C GLY A 131 17.35 12.84 -17.96
N VAL A 132 17.25 12.05 -16.89
CA VAL A 132 15.97 11.61 -16.33
C VAL A 132 15.68 12.32 -14.99
N PRO A 133 14.40 12.42 -14.55
CA PRO A 133 14.07 13.01 -13.26
C PRO A 133 14.83 12.34 -12.11
N ALA A 134 15.47 13.15 -11.28
CA ALA A 134 16.21 12.67 -10.11
C ALA A 134 15.30 12.25 -8.96
N GLU A 135 14.04 12.68 -8.97
CA GLU A 135 13.05 12.32 -7.97
C GLU A 135 12.50 10.91 -8.19
N VAL A 136 12.20 10.23 -7.09
CA VAL A 136 11.26 9.11 -7.11
C VAL A 136 9.83 9.64 -7.19
N ARG A 137 9.02 9.00 -8.02
CA ARG A 137 7.61 9.32 -8.27
C ARG A 137 6.79 8.05 -8.13
N PHE A 138 5.52 8.18 -7.78
CA PHE A 138 4.64 7.03 -7.61
C PHE A 138 3.35 7.15 -8.43
N THR A 139 2.75 6.00 -8.70
CA THR A 139 1.39 5.86 -9.22
C THR A 139 0.66 4.84 -8.37
N ILE A 140 -0.63 5.07 -8.13
CA ILE A 140 -1.51 4.10 -7.47
C ILE A 140 -2.62 3.74 -8.45
N LYS A 141 -2.87 2.44 -8.63
CA LYS A 141 -3.93 1.88 -9.49
C LYS A 141 -4.87 1.02 -8.68
#